data_AF-A0A4Q2UK27-F1
#
_entry.id   AF-A0A4Q2UK27-F1
#
_cell.length_a   1.000
_cell.length_b   1.000
_cell.length_c   1.000
_cell.angle_alpha   90.00
_cell.angle_beta   90.00
_cell.angle_gamma   90.00
#
_symmetry.space_group_name_H-M   'P 1'
#
loop_
_entity.id
_entity.type
_entity.pdbx_description
1 polymer ?
#
loop_
_entity_poly.entity_id
_entity_poly.type
_entity_poly.pdbx_seq_one_letter_code
_entity_poly.pdbx_strand_id
1 'polypeptide(L)'
;MRLLLLIILTFLFLIVQVSFGQRKTPKDFADAITILQTDCPDSLKLIIKKTANDSLIKLCYPWSGDYKTVFEWTSIDNKKSKIKKYLIDKGISSNQHQNAVILIAFKKTLLGEGFDEDKILLPYQIIENKWAKEDKVRLTTDSLRGVYIPKDLEDCFKQIDTFWSDSTETKIKQSTEDEFSGGAHMGFGMWMRNNWQLWGGSRLSKYFNEKGIYHPDDMSGIILDSYHRHLTGKEINLQQQIDYYSAYWKVNKEPSEDIYPKGEKKLEFNTKQVYNLKQGNIPACVHIQSNSKTDKVWIYDYHFGWKQLSEEELRKLKTTTYENREDTIKKIFEKQE
;
A
#
# COMPACT_ATOMS: atom_id res chain seq x y z
N MET A 1 -59.90 -41.43 15.24
CA MET A 1 -58.93 -42.54 15.08
C MET A 1 -58.20 -42.30 13.75
N ARG A 2 -56.86 -42.14 13.81
CA ARG A 2 -55.81 -42.43 12.80
C ARG A 2 -56.23 -42.49 11.30
N LEU A 3 -55.48 -42.04 10.28
CA LEU A 3 -54.10 -41.60 10.05
C LEU A 3 -53.91 -41.59 8.50
N LEU A 4 -52.95 -40.81 7.98
CA LEU A 4 -52.22 -40.95 6.69
C LEU A 4 -52.86 -40.60 5.32
N LEU A 5 -52.30 -39.58 4.64
CA LEU A 5 -51.41 -39.62 3.44
C LEU A 5 -51.39 -38.20 2.80
N LEU A 6 -50.23 -37.50 2.72
CA LEU A 6 -49.41 -37.27 1.50
C LEU A 6 -50.24 -36.72 0.31
N ILE A 7 -49.90 -35.65 -0.43
CA ILE A 7 -48.60 -35.19 -0.93
C ILE A 7 -48.81 -33.90 -1.79
N ILE A 8 -47.83 -33.00 -1.81
CA ILE A 8 -47.43 -32.06 -2.89
C ILE A 8 -48.48 -31.05 -3.45
N LEU A 9 -48.22 -29.75 -3.23
CA LEU A 9 -48.25 -28.77 -4.33
C LEU A 9 -47.39 -27.52 -4.01
N THR A 10 -46.21 -27.49 -4.62
CA THR A 10 -45.51 -26.33 -5.19
C THR A 10 -45.33 -25.08 -4.32
N PHE A 11 -44.23 -25.08 -3.56
CA PHE A 11 -43.51 -23.87 -3.17
C PHE A 11 -42.85 -23.27 -4.42
N LEU A 12 -43.42 -22.19 -4.95
CA LEU A 12 -42.80 -21.39 -6.01
C LEU A 12 -41.70 -20.52 -5.36
N PHE A 13 -40.58 -21.14 -4.98
CA PHE A 13 -39.36 -20.40 -4.70
C PHE A 13 -38.84 -19.90 -6.05
N LEU A 14 -39.17 -18.65 -6.37
CA LEU A 14 -38.43 -17.90 -7.38
C LEU A 14 -37.02 -17.71 -6.79
N ILE A 15 -36.13 -18.64 -7.13
CA ILE A 15 -34.69 -18.47 -6.95
C ILE A 15 -34.33 -17.31 -7.86
N VAL A 16 -34.33 -16.09 -7.31
CA VAL A 16 -33.52 -15.01 -7.84
C VAL A 16 -32.10 -15.52 -7.70
N GLN A 17 -31.59 -16.14 -8.75
CA GLN A 17 -30.16 -16.34 -8.90
C GLN A 17 -29.57 -14.94 -8.94
N VAL A 18 -29.14 -14.44 -7.78
CA VAL A 18 -28.12 -13.39 -7.70
C VAL A 18 -26.86 -14.04 -8.25
N SER A 19 -26.80 -14.11 -9.57
CA SER A 19 -25.55 -14.12 -10.27
C SER A 19 -24.86 -12.84 -9.79
N PHE A 20 -23.86 -12.96 -8.91
CA PHE A 20 -22.81 -11.95 -8.81
C PHE A 20 -22.06 -11.94 -10.16
N GLY A 21 -22.78 -11.61 -11.23
CA GLY A 21 -22.23 -11.34 -12.53
C GLY A 21 -21.33 -10.15 -12.36
N GLN A 22 -20.11 -10.24 -12.90
CA GLN A 22 -19.18 -9.12 -12.98
C GLN A 22 -19.97 -7.85 -13.27
N ARG A 23 -20.02 -6.91 -12.30
CA ARG A 23 -20.71 -5.63 -12.48
C ARG A 23 -20.19 -5.05 -13.79
N LYS A 24 -21.09 -4.89 -14.76
CA LYS A 24 -20.74 -4.48 -16.12
C LYS A 24 -19.96 -3.16 -16.01
N THR A 25 -18.70 -3.16 -16.44
CA THR A 25 -17.92 -1.92 -16.51
C THR A 25 -18.51 -1.04 -17.61
N PRO A 26 -18.79 0.24 -17.32
CA PRO A 26 -19.33 1.16 -18.33
C PRO A 26 -18.33 1.32 -19.47
N LYS A 27 -18.82 1.65 -20.67
CA LYS A 27 -17.96 1.86 -21.85
C LYS A 27 -17.52 3.31 -22.01
N ASP A 28 -18.31 4.26 -21.53
CA ASP A 28 -18.15 5.71 -21.66
C ASP A 28 -18.89 6.44 -20.51
N PHE A 29 -18.90 7.77 -20.53
CA PHE A 29 -19.57 8.58 -19.50
C PHE A 29 -21.08 8.33 -19.42
N ALA A 30 -21.76 8.19 -20.56
CA ALA A 30 -23.21 7.97 -20.59
C ALA A 30 -23.57 6.66 -19.89
N ASP A 31 -22.91 5.56 -20.24
CA ASP A 31 -23.09 4.26 -19.58
C ASP A 31 -22.75 4.35 -18.08
N ALA A 32 -21.67 5.07 -17.72
CA ALA A 32 -21.26 5.23 -16.32
C ALA A 32 -22.34 5.95 -15.51
N ILE A 33 -22.89 7.04 -16.03
CA ILE A 33 -23.94 7.83 -15.37
C ILE A 33 -25.22 7.01 -15.20
N THR A 34 -25.64 6.25 -16.21
CA THR A 34 -26.80 5.35 -16.09
C THR A 34 -26.64 4.37 -14.94
N ILE A 35 -25.46 3.77 -14.80
CA ILE A 35 -25.19 2.85 -13.68
C ILE A 35 -25.20 3.61 -12.35
N LEU A 36 -24.48 4.74 -12.26
CA LEU A 36 -24.38 5.53 -11.02
C LEU A 36 -25.73 6.09 -10.55
N GLN A 37 -26.65 6.43 -11.45
CA GLN A 37 -28.00 6.85 -11.09
C GLN A 37 -28.75 5.77 -10.29
N THR A 38 -28.52 4.50 -10.60
CA THR A 38 -29.17 3.36 -9.94
C THR A 38 -28.38 2.83 -8.74
N ASP A 39 -27.05 2.78 -8.83
CA ASP A 39 -26.19 2.13 -7.84
C ASP A 39 -25.73 3.07 -6.71
N CYS A 40 -25.59 4.38 -6.98
CA CYS A 40 -25.17 5.33 -5.94
C CYS A 40 -26.30 5.57 -4.94
N PRO A 41 -26.06 5.47 -3.61
CA PRO A 41 -27.07 5.78 -2.59
C PRO A 41 -27.53 7.24 -2.67
N ASP A 42 -28.81 7.49 -2.40
CA ASP A 42 -29.38 8.84 -2.48
C ASP A 42 -28.74 9.82 -1.48
N SER A 43 -28.36 9.33 -0.30
CA SER A 43 -27.60 10.12 0.68
C SER A 43 -26.27 10.62 0.09
N LEU A 44 -25.55 9.78 -0.64
CA LEU A 44 -24.29 10.15 -1.28
C LEU A 44 -24.53 11.09 -2.48
N LYS A 45 -25.60 10.88 -3.27
CA LYS A 45 -25.98 11.81 -4.35
C LYS A 45 -26.21 13.22 -3.82
N LEU A 46 -26.87 13.37 -2.66
CA LEU A 46 -27.10 14.68 -2.03
C LEU A 46 -25.80 15.38 -1.61
N ILE A 47 -24.81 14.61 -1.13
CA ILE A 47 -23.49 15.13 -0.77
C ILE A 47 -22.74 15.56 -2.04
N ILE A 48 -22.70 14.70 -3.06
CA ILE A 48 -22.04 14.98 -4.36
C ILE A 48 -22.53 16.30 -4.97
N LYS A 49 -23.84 16.57 -4.93
CA LYS A 49 -24.41 17.83 -5.45
C LYS A 49 -23.79 19.08 -4.81
N LYS A 50 -23.48 19.02 -3.51
CA LYS A 50 -23.00 20.15 -2.70
C LYS A 50 -21.48 20.27 -2.65
N THR A 51 -20.75 19.19 -2.93
CA THR A 51 -19.28 19.15 -2.82
C THR A 51 -18.60 19.83 -4.01
N ALA A 52 -17.58 20.64 -3.76
CA ALA A 52 -16.74 21.23 -4.81
C ALA A 52 -16.06 20.15 -5.67
N ASN A 53 -15.84 20.43 -6.96
CA ASN A 53 -15.36 19.41 -7.90
C ASN A 53 -13.98 18.84 -7.52
N ASP A 54 -13.11 19.69 -6.97
CA ASP A 54 -11.77 19.32 -6.48
C ASP A 54 -11.79 18.37 -5.27
N SER A 55 -12.94 18.24 -4.61
CA SER A 55 -13.13 17.49 -3.38
C SER A 55 -14.00 16.25 -3.57
N LEU A 56 -14.57 16.05 -4.76
CA LEU A 56 -15.47 14.92 -5.05
C LEU A 56 -14.80 13.56 -4.84
N ILE A 57 -13.56 13.41 -5.29
CA ILE A 57 -12.83 12.14 -5.17
C ILE A 57 -12.67 11.69 -3.71
N LYS A 58 -12.64 12.65 -2.77
CA LYS A 58 -12.49 12.37 -1.35
C LYS A 58 -13.71 11.68 -0.77
N LEU A 59 -14.89 11.77 -1.40
CA LEU A 59 -16.14 11.18 -0.89
C LEU A 59 -16.24 9.66 -1.07
N CYS A 60 -15.34 9.07 -1.85
CA CYS A 60 -15.40 7.67 -2.24
C CYS A 60 -14.10 6.93 -1.87
N TYR A 61 -14.20 5.61 -1.80
CA TYR A 61 -13.05 4.73 -1.60
C TYR A 61 -11.98 5.01 -2.68
N PRO A 62 -10.68 5.04 -2.35
CA PRO A 62 -10.07 4.65 -1.07
C PRO A 62 -9.88 5.81 -0.09
N TRP A 63 -10.32 7.02 -0.42
CA TRP A 63 -10.02 8.22 0.37
C TRP A 63 -10.92 8.33 1.60
N SER A 64 -12.23 8.29 1.40
CA SER A 64 -13.20 8.18 2.49
C SER A 64 -14.47 7.50 2.01
N GLY A 65 -15.24 6.94 2.95
CA GLY A 65 -16.48 6.24 2.66
C GLY A 65 -16.29 4.88 1.96
N ASP A 66 -17.36 4.10 1.94
CA ASP A 66 -17.35 2.71 1.47
C ASP A 66 -17.84 2.54 0.03
N TYR A 67 -18.12 3.64 -0.68
CA TYR A 67 -18.58 3.58 -2.07
C TYR A 67 -17.41 3.29 -3.01
N LYS A 68 -17.36 2.06 -3.54
CA LYS A 68 -16.23 1.51 -4.31
C LYS A 68 -16.44 1.51 -5.83
N THR A 69 -17.64 1.78 -6.32
CA THR A 69 -18.02 1.49 -7.72
C THR A 69 -17.12 2.19 -8.74
N VAL A 70 -16.87 3.50 -8.60
CA VAL A 70 -16.00 4.24 -9.55
C VAL A 70 -14.53 3.81 -9.42
N PHE A 71 -14.08 3.53 -8.20
CA PHE A 71 -12.74 3.00 -7.95
C PHE A 71 -12.55 1.63 -8.62
N GLU A 72 -13.50 0.72 -8.49
CA GLU A 72 -13.44 -0.62 -9.10
C GLU A 72 -13.37 -0.56 -10.63
N TRP A 73 -14.07 0.40 -11.25
CA TRP A 73 -13.99 0.63 -12.70
C TRP A 73 -12.62 1.14 -13.15
N THR A 74 -11.96 1.93 -12.33
CA THR A 74 -10.71 2.63 -12.69
C THR A 74 -9.46 1.99 -12.08
N SER A 75 -9.63 0.97 -11.23
CA SER A 75 -8.55 0.29 -10.52
C SER A 75 -7.46 -0.21 -11.46
N ILE A 76 -6.22 -0.20 -10.97
CA ILE A 76 -5.06 -0.75 -11.69
C ILE A 76 -5.22 -2.24 -12.01
N ASP A 77 -5.93 -2.97 -11.15
CA ASP A 77 -6.16 -4.41 -11.31
C ASP A 77 -7.24 -4.71 -12.36
N ASN A 78 -8.09 -3.74 -12.68
CA ASN A 78 -9.16 -3.90 -13.66
C ASN A 78 -8.69 -3.60 -15.10
N LYS A 79 -7.81 -4.47 -15.61
CA LYS A 79 -7.20 -4.33 -16.96
C LYS A 79 -8.22 -4.41 -18.12
N LYS A 80 -9.42 -4.93 -17.88
CA LYS A 80 -10.49 -5.11 -18.89
C LYS A 80 -11.55 -4.01 -18.84
N SER A 81 -11.40 -3.01 -17.99
CA SER A 81 -12.37 -1.93 -17.86
C SER A 81 -12.45 -1.09 -19.14
N LYS A 82 -13.66 -1.03 -19.72
CA LYS A 82 -13.91 -0.30 -20.96
C LYS A 82 -13.83 1.21 -20.75
N ILE A 83 -14.43 1.74 -19.69
CA ILE A 83 -14.35 3.17 -19.34
C ILE A 83 -12.91 3.60 -19.07
N LYS A 84 -12.10 2.74 -18.41
CA LYS A 84 -10.69 3.02 -18.17
C LYS A 84 -9.93 3.15 -19.47
N LYS A 85 -10.12 2.19 -20.40
CA LYS A 85 -9.51 2.27 -21.73
C LYS A 85 -9.97 3.53 -22.48
N TYR A 86 -11.28 3.80 -22.49
CA TYR A 86 -11.85 4.99 -23.10
C TYR A 86 -11.21 6.29 -22.56
N LEU A 87 -11.01 6.41 -21.25
CA LEU A 87 -10.38 7.59 -20.64
C LEU A 87 -8.88 7.68 -20.95
N ILE A 88 -8.16 6.56 -20.99
CA ILE A 88 -6.76 6.51 -21.42
C ILE A 88 -6.62 6.99 -22.87
N ASP A 89 -7.49 6.50 -23.77
CA ASP A 89 -7.51 6.90 -25.19
C ASP A 89 -7.83 8.41 -25.34
N LYS A 90 -8.49 9.01 -24.33
CA LYS A 90 -8.77 10.44 -24.20
C LYS A 90 -7.68 11.21 -23.44
N GLY A 91 -6.54 10.60 -23.12
CA GLY A 91 -5.40 11.27 -22.46
C GLY A 91 -5.51 11.40 -20.94
N ILE A 92 -6.40 10.62 -20.29
CA ILE A 92 -6.54 10.55 -18.83
C ILE A 92 -6.12 9.17 -18.33
N SER A 93 -4.85 9.02 -17.95
CA SER A 93 -4.26 7.76 -17.50
C SER A 93 -4.26 7.60 -15.99
N SER A 94 -4.22 8.70 -15.22
CA SER A 94 -4.23 8.65 -13.76
C SER A 94 -5.58 8.12 -13.27
N ASN A 95 -5.57 7.02 -12.52
CA ASN A 95 -6.80 6.48 -11.91
C ASN A 95 -7.54 7.58 -11.11
N GLN A 96 -6.82 8.45 -10.40
CA GLN A 96 -7.44 9.54 -9.63
C GLN A 96 -8.15 10.55 -10.54
N HIS A 97 -7.53 10.94 -11.65
CA HIS A 97 -8.18 11.82 -12.62
C HIS A 97 -9.38 11.15 -13.28
N GLN A 98 -9.30 9.84 -13.58
CA GLN A 98 -10.43 9.07 -14.10
C GLN A 98 -11.62 9.07 -13.13
N ASN A 99 -11.38 8.84 -11.83
CA ASN A 99 -12.42 8.95 -10.81
C ASN A 99 -13.03 10.36 -10.78
N ALA A 100 -12.19 11.39 -10.78
CA ALA A 100 -12.62 12.77 -10.70
C ALA A 100 -13.53 13.16 -11.87
N VAL A 101 -13.13 12.86 -13.12
CA VAL A 101 -13.93 13.23 -14.29
C VAL A 101 -15.28 12.50 -14.34
N ILE A 102 -15.33 11.22 -13.93
CA ILE A 102 -16.58 10.45 -13.83
C ILE A 102 -17.52 11.08 -12.80
N LEU A 103 -16.99 11.41 -11.62
CA LEU A 103 -17.78 12.03 -10.54
C LEU A 103 -18.27 13.43 -10.90
N ILE A 104 -17.47 14.22 -11.63
CA ILE A 104 -17.87 15.55 -12.12
C ILE A 104 -19.03 15.42 -13.12
N ALA A 105 -18.92 14.49 -14.09
CA ALA A 105 -20.00 14.25 -15.05
C ALA A 105 -21.30 13.80 -14.35
N PHE A 106 -21.18 12.88 -13.38
CA PHE A 106 -22.31 12.42 -12.58
C PHE A 106 -22.95 13.55 -11.77
N LYS A 107 -22.13 14.40 -11.11
CA LYS A 107 -22.61 15.58 -10.38
C LYS A 107 -23.41 16.52 -11.28
N LYS A 108 -22.95 16.80 -12.50
CA LYS A 108 -23.68 17.65 -13.46
C LYS A 108 -25.05 17.09 -13.77
N THR A 109 -25.15 15.79 -14.06
CA THR A 109 -26.44 15.14 -14.29
C THR A 109 -27.35 15.19 -13.06
N LEU A 110 -26.81 15.02 -11.86
CA LEU A 110 -27.56 15.14 -10.60
C LEU A 110 -28.13 16.56 -10.39
N LEU A 111 -27.47 17.59 -10.92
CA LEU A 111 -27.93 18.99 -10.91
C LEU A 111 -28.90 19.31 -12.05
N GLY A 112 -29.24 18.34 -12.91
CA GLY A 112 -30.08 18.57 -14.10
C GLY A 112 -29.34 19.30 -15.22
N GLU A 113 -28.01 19.39 -15.14
CA GLU A 113 -27.17 20.01 -16.15
C GLU A 113 -26.73 18.99 -17.19
N GLY A 114 -26.69 19.41 -18.47
CA GLY A 114 -25.89 18.72 -19.47
C GLY A 114 -24.40 18.84 -19.14
N PHE A 115 -23.59 17.93 -19.68
CA PHE A 115 -22.14 18.01 -19.60
C PHE A 115 -21.49 17.93 -20.97
N ASP A 116 -20.33 18.55 -21.08
CA ASP A 116 -19.46 18.58 -22.23
C ASP A 116 -18.19 17.81 -21.82
N GLU A 117 -17.97 16.65 -22.44
CA GLU A 117 -16.87 15.75 -22.09
C GLU A 117 -15.52 16.46 -22.21
N ASP A 118 -15.29 17.17 -23.31
CA ASP A 118 -14.01 17.82 -23.57
C ASP A 118 -13.72 18.91 -22.53
N LYS A 119 -14.74 19.65 -22.08
CA LYS A 119 -14.59 20.63 -21.00
C LYS A 119 -14.26 19.99 -19.65
N ILE A 120 -14.80 18.81 -19.36
CA ILE A 120 -14.47 18.08 -18.12
C ILE A 120 -13.04 17.54 -18.19
N LEU A 121 -12.61 17.02 -19.34
CA LEU A 121 -11.32 16.35 -19.51
C LEU A 121 -10.16 17.34 -19.61
N LEU A 122 -10.35 18.49 -20.26
CA LEU A 122 -9.27 19.42 -20.61
C LEU A 122 -8.35 19.82 -19.44
N PRO A 123 -8.85 20.20 -18.24
CA PRO A 123 -7.98 20.54 -17.12
C PRO A 123 -7.05 19.39 -16.71
N TYR A 124 -7.54 18.15 -16.74
CA TYR A 124 -6.77 16.97 -16.36
C TYR A 124 -5.80 16.54 -17.47
N GLN A 125 -6.18 16.69 -18.74
CA GLN A 125 -5.28 16.46 -19.87
C GLN A 125 -4.06 17.40 -19.81
N ILE A 126 -4.26 18.67 -19.43
CA ILE A 126 -3.16 19.64 -19.26
C ILE A 126 -2.20 19.16 -18.17
N ILE A 127 -2.73 18.70 -17.03
CA ILE A 127 -1.94 18.17 -15.92
C ILE A 127 -1.16 16.92 -16.36
N GLU A 128 -1.81 15.95 -17.00
CA GLU A 128 -1.16 14.71 -17.43
C GLU A 128 -0.11 14.94 -18.51
N ASN A 129 -0.34 15.86 -19.44
CA ASN A 129 0.66 16.24 -20.43
C ASN A 129 1.88 16.89 -19.79
N LYS A 130 1.70 17.70 -18.74
CA LYS A 130 2.81 18.25 -17.95
C LYS A 130 3.58 17.13 -17.25
N TRP A 131 2.87 16.22 -16.59
CA TRP A 131 3.45 15.07 -15.89
C TRP A 131 4.24 14.15 -16.81
N ALA A 132 3.72 13.86 -18.01
CA ALA A 132 4.41 13.04 -19.00
C ALA A 132 5.72 13.68 -19.49
N LYS A 133 5.81 15.02 -19.54
CA LYS A 133 7.05 15.72 -19.87
C LYS A 133 8.06 15.63 -18.71
N GLU A 134 7.61 15.87 -17.48
CA GLU A 134 8.43 15.75 -16.27
C GLU A 134 9.00 14.32 -16.11
N ASP A 135 8.19 13.30 -16.39
CA ASP A 135 8.57 11.90 -16.22
C ASP A 135 9.74 11.47 -17.11
N LYS A 136 9.93 12.12 -18.27
CA LYS A 136 11.08 11.88 -19.17
C LYS A 136 12.42 12.23 -18.54
N VAL A 137 12.43 13.14 -17.56
CA VAL A 137 13.66 13.68 -16.93
C VAL A 137 13.67 13.50 -15.41
N ARG A 138 12.73 12.71 -14.87
CA ARG A 138 12.45 12.65 -13.42
C ARG A 138 13.62 12.25 -12.53
N LEU A 139 14.58 11.49 -13.07
CA LEU A 139 15.77 11.06 -12.33
C LEU A 139 16.88 12.11 -12.27
N THR A 140 16.67 13.28 -12.88
CA THR A 140 17.70 14.33 -13.01
C THR A 140 17.17 15.74 -12.70
N THR A 141 15.88 15.99 -12.93
CA THR A 141 15.24 17.27 -12.63
C THR A 141 15.25 17.59 -11.13
N ASP A 142 15.30 18.87 -10.79
CA ASP A 142 15.20 19.35 -9.42
C ASP A 142 13.78 19.45 -8.88
N SER A 143 12.79 19.37 -9.76
CA SER A 143 11.39 19.56 -9.41
C SER A 143 10.52 18.57 -10.16
N LEU A 144 9.55 17.99 -9.46
CA LEU A 144 8.51 17.13 -10.02
C LEU A 144 7.17 17.51 -9.40
N ARG A 145 6.12 17.55 -10.23
CA ARG A 145 4.75 17.81 -9.74
C ARG A 145 4.63 19.12 -8.95
N GLY A 146 5.50 20.10 -9.22
CA GLY A 146 5.56 21.38 -8.50
C GLY A 146 6.29 21.34 -7.16
N VAL A 147 6.98 20.25 -6.83
CA VAL A 147 7.74 20.08 -5.58
C VAL A 147 9.23 19.94 -5.89
N TYR A 148 10.08 20.63 -5.14
CA TYR A 148 11.53 20.43 -5.19
C TYR A 148 11.90 19.06 -4.63
N ILE A 149 12.75 18.34 -5.34
CA ILE A 149 13.18 16.98 -5.03
C ILE A 149 14.61 17.05 -4.51
N PRO A 150 14.93 16.66 -3.27
CA PRO A 150 16.32 16.65 -2.82
C PRO A 150 17.23 15.77 -3.70
N LYS A 151 18.51 16.12 -3.84
CA LYS A 151 19.45 15.28 -4.61
C LYS A 151 20.20 14.22 -3.79
N ASP A 152 20.31 14.44 -2.47
CA ASP A 152 21.04 13.59 -1.51
C ASP A 152 20.52 13.87 -0.08
N LEU A 153 21.13 13.24 0.95
CA LEU A 153 20.72 13.40 2.35
C LEU A 153 20.91 14.82 2.89
N GLU A 154 22.00 15.48 2.54
CA GLU A 154 22.28 16.84 3.01
C GLU A 154 21.27 17.83 2.45
N ASP A 155 20.88 17.65 1.18
CA ASP A 155 19.81 18.41 0.56
C ASP A 155 18.44 18.09 1.18
N CYS A 156 18.20 16.83 1.60
CA CYS A 156 16.99 16.51 2.38
C CYS A 156 16.94 17.33 3.66
N PHE A 157 18.03 17.41 4.42
CA PHE A 157 18.06 18.13 5.70
C PHE A 157 17.72 19.60 5.50
N LYS A 158 18.34 20.26 4.50
CA LYS A 158 18.02 21.64 4.14
C LYS A 158 16.55 21.85 3.81
N GLN A 159 15.93 20.90 3.11
CA GLN A 159 14.49 20.98 2.84
C GLN A 159 13.67 20.80 4.11
N ILE A 160 14.03 19.84 4.98
CA ILE A 160 13.34 19.56 6.23
C ILE A 160 13.34 20.80 7.15
N ASP A 161 14.47 21.49 7.25
CA ASP A 161 14.61 22.73 8.03
C ASP A 161 13.63 23.83 7.58
N THR A 162 13.16 23.82 6.33
CA THR A 162 12.14 24.78 5.87
C THR A 162 10.72 24.47 6.35
N PHE A 163 10.46 23.23 6.77
CA PHE A 163 9.14 22.82 7.25
C PHE A 163 8.96 23.03 8.76
N TRP A 164 10.05 22.99 9.51
CA TRP A 164 9.99 22.89 10.96
C TRP A 164 10.29 24.23 11.62
N SER A 165 9.57 24.53 12.70
CA SER A 165 9.91 25.64 13.57
C SER A 165 11.02 25.23 14.53
N ASP A 166 11.77 26.20 15.06
CA ASP A 166 12.76 25.98 16.13
C ASP A 166 12.18 25.17 17.31
N SER A 167 10.89 25.40 17.63
CA SER A 167 10.20 24.67 18.69
C SER A 167 9.98 23.19 18.37
N THR A 168 9.77 22.87 17.09
CA THR A 168 9.65 21.50 16.58
C THR A 168 11.01 20.82 16.62
N GLU A 169 12.06 21.47 16.13
CA GLU A 169 13.43 20.93 16.17
C GLU A 169 13.88 20.63 17.61
N THR A 170 13.57 21.53 18.55
CA THR A 170 13.91 21.35 19.97
C THR A 170 13.26 20.09 20.54
N LYS A 171 11.99 19.84 20.22
CA LYS A 171 11.28 18.62 20.66
C LYS A 171 11.92 17.37 20.08
N ILE A 172 12.39 17.43 18.84
CA ILE A 172 13.00 16.29 18.15
C ILE A 172 14.39 15.98 18.71
N LYS A 173 15.16 17.02 19.06
CA LYS A 173 16.43 16.84 19.80
C LYS A 173 16.24 16.22 21.18
N GLN A 174 15.06 16.40 21.79
CA GLN A 174 14.73 15.86 23.11
C GLN A 174 14.17 14.43 23.08
N SER A 175 13.67 13.95 21.94
CA SER A 175 13.21 12.57 21.79
C SER A 175 14.37 11.63 21.44
N THR A 176 14.18 10.34 21.69
CA THR A 176 15.04 9.30 21.11
C THR A 176 14.87 9.24 19.58
N GLU A 177 15.82 8.60 18.91
CA GLU A 177 15.77 8.38 17.46
C GLU A 177 14.53 7.55 17.08
N ASP A 178 14.29 6.44 17.78
CA ASP A 178 13.14 5.55 17.54
C ASP A 178 11.79 6.26 17.76
N GLU A 179 11.67 7.08 18.81
CA GLU A 179 10.45 7.86 19.06
C GLU A 179 10.18 8.86 17.93
N PHE A 180 11.22 9.56 17.48
CA PHE A 180 11.08 10.52 16.39
C PHE A 180 10.75 9.83 15.07
N SER A 181 11.60 8.90 14.63
CA SER A 181 11.47 8.26 13.33
C SER A 181 10.21 7.41 13.24
N GLY A 182 9.89 6.65 14.29
CA GLY A 182 8.66 5.88 14.40
C GLY A 182 7.41 6.75 14.38
N GLY A 183 7.41 7.85 15.15
CA GLY A 183 6.30 8.81 15.20
C GLY A 183 6.10 9.57 13.88
N ALA A 184 7.19 9.91 13.18
CA ALA A 184 7.15 10.64 11.92
C ALA A 184 6.84 9.74 10.71
N HIS A 185 7.01 8.41 10.82
CA HIS A 185 6.98 7.47 9.69
C HIS A 185 5.70 7.54 8.84
N MET A 186 4.53 7.58 9.49
CA MET A 186 3.21 7.63 8.83
C MET A 186 2.73 9.05 8.53
N GLY A 187 3.33 10.07 9.16
CA GLY A 187 3.04 11.47 8.90
C GLY A 187 3.99 12.05 7.88
N PHE A 188 5.06 12.67 8.36
CA PHE A 188 6.06 13.34 7.53
C PHE A 188 6.81 12.36 6.60
N GLY A 189 7.09 11.14 7.06
CA GLY A 189 7.65 10.08 6.22
C GLY A 189 6.77 9.79 4.99
N MET A 190 5.47 9.62 5.20
CA MET A 190 4.52 9.40 4.10
C MET A 190 4.44 10.61 3.17
N TRP A 191 4.48 11.83 3.73
CA TRP A 191 4.56 13.04 2.93
C TRP A 191 5.80 13.05 2.04
N MET A 192 6.98 12.71 2.56
CA MET A 192 8.23 12.63 1.78
C MET A 192 8.11 11.61 0.65
N ARG A 193 7.63 10.40 0.93
CA ARG A 193 7.49 9.34 -0.08
C ARG A 193 6.61 9.78 -1.27
N ASN A 194 5.53 10.49 -0.98
CA ASN A 194 4.59 10.98 -1.98
C ASN A 194 5.11 12.22 -2.72
N ASN A 195 5.63 13.21 -1.99
CA ASN A 195 5.99 14.51 -2.57
C ASN A 195 7.39 14.53 -3.19
N TRP A 196 8.34 13.78 -2.62
CA TRP A 196 9.66 13.56 -3.24
C TRP A 196 9.68 12.40 -4.24
N GLN A 197 8.49 11.88 -4.57
CA GLN A 197 8.25 10.93 -5.66
C GLN A 197 9.06 9.62 -5.51
N LEU A 198 9.26 9.15 -4.28
CA LEU A 198 10.11 7.99 -4.00
C LEU A 198 9.54 6.69 -4.60
N TRP A 199 8.21 6.53 -4.63
CA TRP A 199 7.54 5.38 -5.27
C TRP A 199 7.65 5.39 -6.81
N GLY A 200 7.48 6.56 -7.43
CA GLY A 200 7.48 6.70 -8.89
C GLY A 200 8.88 6.88 -9.48
N GLY A 201 9.88 7.11 -8.64
CA GLY A 201 11.23 7.47 -9.04
C GLY A 201 11.48 8.98 -9.03
N SER A 202 12.65 9.38 -8.59
CA SER A 202 13.13 10.76 -8.60
C SER A 202 14.65 10.79 -8.53
N ARG A 203 15.28 11.96 -8.63
CA ARG A 203 16.73 12.05 -8.41
C ARG A 203 17.14 11.59 -6.99
N LEU A 204 16.27 11.80 -6.00
CA LEU A 204 16.47 11.32 -4.63
C LEU A 204 16.39 9.80 -4.55
N SER A 205 15.34 9.20 -5.13
CA SER A 205 15.22 7.74 -5.12
C SER A 205 16.36 7.10 -5.91
N LYS A 206 16.84 7.74 -6.99
CA LYS A 206 18.03 7.29 -7.72
C LYS A 206 19.26 7.26 -6.82
N TYR A 207 19.50 8.32 -6.03
CA TYR A 207 20.59 8.37 -5.04
C TYR A 207 20.55 7.18 -4.07
N PHE A 208 19.37 6.79 -3.59
CA PHE A 208 19.21 5.61 -2.73
C PHE A 208 19.37 4.28 -3.47
N ASN A 209 18.79 4.17 -4.67
CA ASN A 209 18.89 2.96 -5.50
C ASN A 209 20.36 2.64 -5.83
N GLU A 210 21.17 3.66 -6.13
CA GLU A 210 22.62 3.51 -6.37
C GLU A 210 23.38 2.98 -5.13
N LYS A 211 22.77 3.06 -3.95
CA LYS A 211 23.29 2.51 -2.68
C LYS A 211 22.63 1.19 -2.27
N GLY A 212 21.78 0.62 -3.12
CA GLY A 212 21.09 -0.64 -2.86
C GLY A 212 19.80 -0.52 -2.01
N ILE A 213 19.30 0.69 -1.80
CA ILE A 213 18.04 0.93 -1.09
C ILE A 213 16.95 1.25 -2.11
N TYR A 214 15.98 0.36 -2.25
CA TYR A 214 14.95 0.43 -3.29
C TYR A 214 13.55 0.71 -2.76
N HIS A 215 13.27 0.37 -1.50
CA HIS A 215 11.95 0.53 -0.92
C HIS A 215 11.77 1.96 -0.37
N PRO A 216 10.73 2.71 -0.78
CA PRO A 216 10.51 4.08 -0.32
C PRO A 216 10.34 4.23 1.19
N ASP A 217 9.78 3.24 1.89
CA ASP A 217 9.69 3.28 3.35
C ASP A 217 11.09 3.31 3.98
N ASP A 218 12.03 2.51 3.47
CA ASP A 218 13.43 2.49 3.93
C ASP A 218 14.13 3.80 3.60
N MET A 219 13.96 4.32 2.37
CA MET A 219 14.53 5.62 1.99
C MET A 219 14.09 6.71 2.97
N SER A 220 12.78 6.78 3.26
CA SER A 220 12.24 7.75 4.20
C SER A 220 12.66 7.49 5.65
N GLY A 221 12.81 6.24 6.06
CA GLY A 221 13.35 5.85 7.38
C GLY A 221 14.78 6.35 7.55
N ILE A 222 15.65 6.05 6.58
CA ILE A 222 17.05 6.51 6.56
C ILE A 222 17.12 8.04 6.64
N ILE A 223 16.26 8.76 5.91
CA ILE A 223 16.22 10.23 5.97
C ILE A 223 15.87 10.71 7.38
N LEU A 224 14.85 10.12 8.03
CA LEU A 224 14.41 10.51 9.37
C LEU A 224 15.48 10.23 10.42
N ASP A 225 16.04 9.02 10.45
CA ASP A 225 17.11 8.64 11.39
C ASP A 225 18.33 9.54 11.20
N SER A 226 18.73 9.77 9.94
CA SER A 226 19.86 10.61 9.62
C SER A 226 19.61 12.08 9.99
N TYR A 227 18.39 12.57 9.84
CA TYR A 227 18.04 13.94 10.23
C TYR A 227 18.05 14.11 11.77
N HIS A 228 17.57 13.13 12.54
CA HIS A 228 17.69 13.14 14.00
C HIS A 228 19.15 13.18 14.45
N ARG A 229 20.00 12.34 13.84
CA ARG A 229 21.45 12.32 14.11
C ARG A 229 22.10 13.66 13.75
N HIS A 230 21.71 14.25 12.62
CA HIS A 230 22.15 15.58 12.21
C HIS A 230 21.82 16.65 13.27
N LEU A 231 20.57 16.72 13.72
CA LEU A 231 20.14 17.69 14.74
C LEU A 231 20.82 17.50 16.11
N THR A 232 21.18 16.26 16.44
CA THR A 232 21.80 15.91 17.74
C THR A 232 23.33 15.83 17.68
N GLY A 233 23.94 16.13 16.53
CA GLY A 233 25.40 16.09 16.34
C GLY A 233 26.00 14.69 16.39
N LYS A 234 25.20 13.64 16.15
CA LYS A 234 25.65 12.25 16.08
C LYS A 234 26.12 11.92 14.66
N GLU A 235 27.02 10.94 14.56
CA GLU A 235 27.42 10.41 13.25
C GLU A 235 26.23 9.76 12.52
N ILE A 236 26.07 10.08 11.24
CA ILE A 236 24.97 9.58 10.42
C ILE A 236 25.03 8.05 10.26
N ASN A 237 26.22 7.47 10.17
CA ASN A 237 26.42 6.02 9.98
C ASN A 237 25.57 5.43 8.83
N LEU A 238 25.55 6.12 7.69
CA LEU A 238 24.72 5.76 6.55
C LEU A 238 24.96 4.32 6.07
N GLN A 239 26.22 3.88 6.02
CA GLN A 239 26.54 2.51 5.59
C GLN A 239 25.92 1.46 6.51
N GLN A 240 25.92 1.69 7.83
CA GLN A 240 25.30 0.78 8.79
C GLN A 240 23.77 0.70 8.58
N GLN A 241 23.12 1.84 8.30
CA GLN A 241 21.70 1.85 7.97
C GLN A 241 21.41 1.07 6.67
N ILE A 242 22.27 1.23 5.66
CA ILE A 242 22.16 0.48 4.39
C ILE A 242 22.31 -1.03 4.62
N ASP A 243 23.32 -1.42 5.40
CA ASP A 243 23.60 -2.82 5.71
C ASP A 243 22.45 -3.46 6.48
N TYR A 244 21.81 -2.72 7.39
CA TYR A 244 20.62 -3.15 8.11
C TYR A 244 19.48 -3.49 7.14
N TYR A 245 19.13 -2.58 6.21
CA TYR A 245 18.04 -2.84 5.26
C TYR A 245 18.38 -3.93 4.25
N SER A 246 19.63 -4.03 3.83
CA SER A 246 20.12 -5.14 3.00
C SER A 246 19.90 -6.49 3.70
N ALA A 247 20.27 -6.59 4.98
CA ALA A 247 20.03 -7.79 5.79
C ALA A 247 18.53 -8.04 6.01
N TYR A 248 17.75 -6.98 6.29
CA TYR A 248 16.30 -7.07 6.49
C TYR A 248 15.59 -7.71 5.29
N TRP A 249 15.85 -7.21 4.07
CA TRP A 249 15.23 -7.77 2.86
C TRP A 249 15.72 -9.19 2.55
N LYS A 250 16.98 -9.50 2.89
CA LYS A 250 17.53 -10.84 2.74
C LYS A 250 16.78 -11.87 3.60
N VAL A 251 16.57 -11.59 4.88
CA VAL A 251 15.87 -12.52 5.78
C VAL A 251 14.36 -12.57 5.52
N ASN A 252 13.78 -11.46 5.02
CA ASN A 252 12.36 -11.38 4.69
C ASN A 252 11.97 -12.11 3.40
N LYS A 253 12.94 -12.52 2.58
CA LYS A 253 12.69 -13.29 1.37
C LYS A 253 12.27 -14.71 1.74
N GLU A 254 11.21 -15.20 1.12
CA GLU A 254 10.78 -16.60 1.28
C GLU A 254 11.90 -17.57 0.86
N PRO A 255 12.04 -18.72 1.55
CA PRO A 255 13.00 -19.74 1.16
C PRO A 255 12.69 -20.25 -0.24
N SER A 256 13.73 -20.48 -1.05
CA SER A 256 13.59 -21.07 -2.37
C SER A 256 13.40 -22.59 -2.29
N GLU A 257 12.75 -23.18 -3.30
CA GLU A 257 12.39 -24.61 -3.29
C GLU A 257 13.60 -25.55 -3.19
N ASP A 258 14.78 -25.12 -3.63
CA ASP A 258 16.03 -25.90 -3.58
C ASP A 258 16.54 -26.16 -2.16
N ILE A 259 16.13 -25.34 -1.20
CA ILE A 259 16.48 -25.51 0.21
C ILE A 259 15.36 -26.14 1.05
N TYR A 260 14.26 -26.58 0.44
CA TYR A 260 13.15 -27.20 1.18
C TYR A 260 13.58 -28.50 1.87
N PRO A 261 12.91 -28.87 2.97
CA PRO A 261 13.14 -30.15 3.63
C PRO A 261 12.95 -31.32 2.65
N LYS A 262 13.76 -32.37 2.78
CA LYS A 262 13.78 -33.50 1.85
C LYS A 262 12.39 -34.13 1.72
N GLY A 263 11.86 -34.18 0.49
CA GLY A 263 10.57 -34.77 0.17
C GLY A 263 9.41 -33.77 0.16
N GLU A 264 9.60 -32.56 0.69
CA GLU A 264 8.61 -31.50 0.65
C GLU A 264 8.64 -30.74 -0.68
N LYS A 265 7.46 -30.35 -1.16
CA LYS A 265 7.28 -29.53 -2.37
C LYS A 265 6.09 -28.61 -2.17
N LYS A 266 6.11 -27.44 -2.83
CA LYS A 266 4.98 -26.49 -2.85
C LYS A 266 4.58 -25.97 -1.46
N LEU A 267 5.55 -25.72 -0.58
CA LEU A 267 5.29 -24.99 0.65
C LEU A 267 4.93 -23.54 0.33
N GLU A 268 3.93 -22.99 1.02
CA GLU A 268 3.50 -21.58 0.91
C GLU A 268 3.72 -20.87 2.26
N PHE A 269 4.14 -19.61 2.24
CA PHE A 269 4.51 -18.83 3.44
C PHE A 269 3.71 -17.54 3.57
N ASN A 270 2.37 -17.63 3.56
CA ASN A 270 1.49 -16.46 3.70
C ASN A 270 1.50 -15.84 5.12
N THR A 271 2.35 -16.34 6.02
CA THR A 271 2.51 -15.81 7.38
C THR A 271 3.99 -15.79 7.72
N LYS A 272 4.45 -14.65 8.24
CA LYS A 272 5.82 -14.49 8.72
C LYS A 272 5.84 -13.58 9.95
N GLN A 273 6.89 -13.69 10.75
CA GLN A 273 7.13 -12.79 11.89
C GLN A 273 8.56 -12.28 11.83
N VAL A 274 8.72 -10.96 11.84
CA VAL A 274 10.03 -10.29 11.89
C VAL A 274 10.45 -10.07 13.34
N TYR A 275 11.75 -10.08 13.58
CA TYR A 275 12.40 -9.74 14.85
C TYR A 275 13.85 -9.35 14.60
N ASN A 276 14.56 -8.91 15.63
CA ASN A 276 16.00 -8.73 15.57
C ASN A 276 16.66 -9.67 16.57
N LEU A 277 17.82 -10.21 16.21
CA LEU A 277 18.71 -10.85 17.16
C LEU A 277 19.21 -9.77 18.14
N LYS A 278 19.03 -9.99 19.44
CA LYS A 278 19.46 -9.05 20.50
C LYS A 278 20.93 -8.70 20.36
N GLN A 279 21.76 -9.67 20.01
CA GLN A 279 23.18 -9.42 19.75
C GLN A 279 23.36 -8.74 18.39
N GLY A 280 23.81 -7.48 18.42
CA GLY A 280 24.13 -6.71 17.23
C GLY A 280 22.92 -6.15 16.48
N ASN A 281 21.70 -6.31 17.01
CA ASN A 281 20.46 -5.81 16.42
C ASN A 281 20.26 -6.27 14.96
N ILE A 282 20.58 -7.53 14.67
CA ILE A 282 20.60 -8.08 13.31
C ILE A 282 19.19 -8.49 12.90
N PRO A 283 18.65 -8.04 11.74
CA PRO A 283 17.35 -8.48 11.26
C PRO A 283 17.22 -9.99 11.15
N ALA A 284 16.05 -10.50 11.52
CA ALA A 284 15.67 -11.90 11.40
C ALA A 284 14.18 -12.04 11.06
N CYS A 285 13.82 -13.17 10.47
CA CYS A 285 12.45 -13.44 10.08
C CYS A 285 12.19 -14.95 10.09
N VAL A 286 11.09 -15.33 10.73
CA VAL A 286 10.55 -16.69 10.67
C VAL A 286 9.36 -16.72 9.71
N HIS A 287 9.48 -17.55 8.69
CA HIS A 287 8.44 -17.87 7.71
C HIS A 287 7.66 -19.09 8.22
N ILE A 288 6.33 -19.01 8.19
CA ILE A 288 5.43 -20.03 8.73
C ILE A 288 4.60 -20.59 7.58
N GLN A 289 4.68 -21.91 7.37
CA GLN A 289 3.91 -22.58 6.33
C GLN A 289 2.40 -22.33 6.53
N SER A 290 1.72 -21.90 5.47
CA SER A 290 0.30 -21.57 5.49
C SER A 290 -0.60 -22.65 4.89
N ASN A 291 -0.05 -23.60 4.13
CA ASN A 291 -0.80 -24.62 3.39
C ASN A 291 -0.62 -26.05 3.91
N SER A 292 -0.27 -26.22 5.20
CA SER A 292 -0.13 -27.56 5.78
C SER A 292 -1.47 -28.30 5.79
N LYS A 293 -1.42 -29.59 5.47
CA LYS A 293 -2.57 -30.52 5.51
C LYS A 293 -2.50 -31.48 6.70
N THR A 294 -1.53 -31.28 7.59
CA THR A 294 -1.27 -32.12 8.76
C THR A 294 -1.16 -31.24 10.00
N ASP A 295 -1.21 -31.85 11.17
CA ASP A 295 -1.01 -31.16 12.46
C ASP A 295 0.43 -30.67 12.67
N LYS A 296 1.31 -30.97 11.71
CA LYS A 296 2.69 -30.51 11.66
C LYS A 296 2.85 -29.39 10.66
N VAL A 297 3.57 -28.34 11.06
CA VAL A 297 3.77 -27.13 10.24
C VAL A 297 5.26 -26.85 10.10
N TRP A 298 5.72 -26.69 8.86
CA TRP A 298 7.09 -26.26 8.61
C TRP A 298 7.25 -24.76 8.90
N ILE A 299 8.35 -24.43 9.58
CA ILE A 299 8.85 -23.07 9.68
C ILE A 299 10.26 -22.99 9.11
N TYR A 300 10.62 -21.83 8.60
CA TYR A 300 11.97 -21.51 8.14
C TYR A 300 12.41 -20.17 8.73
N ASP A 301 13.58 -20.15 9.34
CA ASP A 301 14.27 -18.93 9.73
C ASP A 301 15.62 -18.86 9.02
N TYR A 302 16.00 -17.70 8.51
CA TYR A 302 17.26 -17.53 7.77
C TYR A 302 18.50 -17.91 8.61
N HIS A 303 18.48 -17.63 9.92
CA HIS A 303 19.61 -17.87 10.82
C HIS A 303 19.57 -19.26 11.46
N PHE A 304 18.37 -19.81 11.68
CA PHE A 304 18.19 -21.09 12.39
C PHE A 304 17.82 -22.28 11.49
N GLY A 305 17.46 -22.05 10.22
CA GLY A 305 17.12 -23.08 9.24
C GLY A 305 15.67 -23.58 9.36
N TRP A 306 15.45 -24.86 9.05
CA TRP A 306 14.13 -25.49 9.04
C TRP A 306 13.79 -26.20 10.34
N LYS A 307 12.53 -26.09 10.76
CA LYS A 307 11.96 -26.89 11.85
C LYS A 307 10.52 -27.23 11.54
N GLN A 308 10.12 -28.45 11.89
CA GLN A 308 8.71 -28.84 11.87
C GLN A 308 8.14 -28.69 13.28
N LEU A 309 7.04 -27.95 13.42
CA LEU A 309 6.38 -27.67 14.69
C LEU A 309 5.12 -28.48 14.85
N SER A 310 4.86 -28.88 16.09
CA SER A 310 3.52 -29.30 16.55
C SER A 310 2.56 -28.12 16.64
N GLU A 311 1.26 -28.40 16.75
CA GLU A 311 0.23 -27.37 16.97
C GLU A 311 0.50 -26.53 18.24
N GLU A 312 0.99 -27.15 19.32
CA GLU A 312 1.29 -26.44 20.56
C GLU A 312 2.48 -25.48 20.40
N GLU A 313 3.55 -25.90 19.73
CA GLU A 313 4.72 -25.06 19.45
C GLU A 313 4.36 -23.92 18.51
N LEU A 314 3.56 -24.20 17.47
CA LEU A 314 3.06 -23.18 16.57
C LEU A 314 2.22 -22.14 17.30
N ARG A 315 1.34 -22.58 18.22
CA ARG A 315 0.54 -21.66 19.04
C ARG A 315 1.44 -20.77 19.89
N LYS A 316 2.47 -21.32 20.53
CA LYS A 316 3.46 -20.55 21.31
C LYS A 316 4.16 -19.50 20.45
N LEU A 317 4.64 -19.88 19.27
CA LEU A 317 5.28 -18.96 18.32
C LEU A 317 4.32 -17.83 17.90
N LYS A 318 3.08 -18.17 17.54
CA LYS A 318 2.05 -17.20 17.12
C LYS A 318 1.69 -16.18 18.20
N THR A 319 1.85 -16.53 19.48
CA THR A 319 1.57 -15.64 20.61
C THR A 319 2.76 -14.79 21.07
N THR A 320 3.92 -14.89 20.41
CA THR A 320 5.11 -14.09 20.77
C THR A 320 4.92 -12.60 20.51
N THR A 321 5.49 -11.77 21.38
CA THR A 321 5.68 -10.34 21.14
C THR A 321 7.03 -10.12 20.47
N TYR A 322 7.31 -8.90 19.99
CA TYR A 322 8.60 -8.61 19.35
C TYR A 322 9.79 -8.87 20.30
N GLU A 323 9.62 -8.54 21.58
CA GLU A 323 10.66 -8.58 22.61
C GLU A 323 11.05 -10.00 23.02
N ASN A 324 10.10 -10.93 22.99
CA ASN A 324 10.32 -12.33 23.42
C ASN A 324 10.42 -13.33 22.26
N ARG A 325 10.29 -12.86 21.01
CA ARG A 325 10.28 -13.72 19.82
C ARG A 325 11.59 -14.49 19.65
N GLU A 326 12.73 -13.82 19.78
CA GLU A 326 14.05 -14.46 19.65
C GLU A 326 14.21 -15.61 20.65
N ASP A 327 13.90 -15.37 21.93
CA ASP A 327 14.06 -16.38 22.98
C ASP A 327 13.17 -17.61 22.73
N THR A 328 11.97 -17.39 22.18
CA THR A 328 11.04 -18.45 21.83
C THR A 328 11.54 -19.25 20.63
N ILE A 329 12.02 -18.57 19.58
CA ILE A 329 12.61 -19.21 18.40
C ILE A 329 13.84 -20.02 18.81
N LYS A 330 14.76 -19.45 19.59
CA LYS A 330 15.93 -20.16 20.11
C LYS A 330 15.53 -21.45 20.81
N LYS A 331 14.58 -21.41 21.76
CA LYS A 331 14.07 -22.61 22.43
C LYS A 331 13.46 -23.65 21.49
N ILE A 332 12.78 -23.23 20.42
CA ILE A 332 12.20 -24.12 19.42
C ILE A 332 13.30 -24.87 18.65
N PHE A 333 14.38 -24.17 18.29
CA PHE A 333 15.50 -24.74 17.54
C PHE A 333 16.52 -25.49 18.42
N GLU A 334 16.72 -25.06 19.66
CA GLU A 334 17.62 -25.66 20.66
C GLU A 334 17.09 -26.97 21.27
N LYS A 335 15.77 -27.25 21.18
CA LYS A 335 15.22 -28.56 21.51
C LYS A 335 15.67 -29.61 20.48
N GLN A 336 16.93 -30.01 20.62
CA GLN A 336 17.51 -31.27 20.14
C GLN A 336 17.90 -32.07 21.38
N GLU A 337 16.95 -32.83 21.93
CA GLU A 337 17.24 -34.10 22.61
C GLU A 337 16.20 -35.13 22.17
#